data_AF-A0A4U8TF05-F1
#
_entry.id   AF-A0A4U8TF05-F1
#
_cell.length_a   1.000
_cell.length_b   1.000
_cell.length_c   1.000
_cell.angle_alpha   90.00
_cell.angle_beta   90.00
_cell.angle_gamma   90.00
#
_symmetry.space_group_name_H-M   'P 1'
#
loop_
_entity.id
_entity.type
_entity.pdbx_description
1 polymer ?
#
loop_
_entity_poly.entity_id
_entity_poly.type
_entity_poly.pdbx_seq_one_letter_code
_entity_poly.pdbx_strand_id
1 'polypeptide(L)'
;MKGVCMKRFVYVLCLSSFMIMQANALKECQNDQDKISGCIAKAYDENGNLSYETPYQNDKAQGIQKYYYENGNLEYEIPYQNGKAQGVARGYYENGNLQQETPYQNDKLQGIKRGYYENGNLRYETPYQNGKKQGVEKGYYENGNLEYEIPYQDDKRQGIEKGYYENGNLQQETPYQNDKAQGIQKYYYENGDLMLEIVYKDDAAISGKCANGKKLTSAHLHNFTNGDGVSCN
;
A
#
# COMPACT_ATOMS: atom_id res chain seq x y z
N MET A 1 59.03 -22.21 -49.02
CA MET A 1 59.25 -22.95 -47.75
C MET A 1 58.87 -22.05 -46.58
N LYS A 2 58.37 -22.65 -45.49
CA LYS A 2 57.46 -22.11 -44.44
C LYS A 2 56.00 -22.24 -44.90
N GLY A 3 55.16 -23.09 -44.33
CA GLY A 3 55.20 -23.82 -43.06
C GLY A 3 53.80 -23.69 -42.43
N VAL A 4 53.07 -24.79 -42.40
CA VAL A 4 51.67 -24.93 -41.99
C VAL A 4 51.44 -24.49 -40.54
N CYS A 5 50.32 -23.83 -40.24
CA CYS A 5 49.68 -23.95 -38.93
C CYS A 5 48.15 -23.96 -39.09
N MET A 6 47.59 -25.16 -39.02
CA MET A 6 46.18 -25.48 -39.13
C MET A 6 45.58 -25.38 -37.72
N LYS A 7 44.85 -24.30 -37.41
CA LYS A 7 44.08 -24.19 -36.17
C LYS A 7 42.73 -24.90 -36.35
N ARG A 8 42.61 -26.10 -35.79
CA ARG A 8 41.33 -26.79 -35.56
C ARG A 8 40.50 -25.95 -34.58
N PHE A 9 39.41 -25.34 -35.05
CA PHE A 9 38.33 -24.87 -34.20
C PHE A 9 37.39 -26.04 -33.92
N VAL A 10 37.38 -26.51 -32.67
CA VAL A 10 36.35 -27.41 -32.16
C VAL A 10 35.14 -26.55 -31.83
N TYR A 11 34.09 -26.61 -32.64
CA TYR A 11 32.78 -26.07 -32.27
C TYR A 11 32.17 -26.99 -31.20
N VAL A 12 32.27 -26.58 -29.94
CA VAL A 12 31.42 -27.13 -28.88
C VAL A 12 30.05 -26.47 -29.07
N LEU A 13 29.16 -27.14 -29.81
CA LEU A 13 27.74 -26.84 -29.84
C LEU A 13 27.19 -27.08 -28.43
N CYS A 14 27.21 -26.05 -27.60
CA CYS A 14 26.44 -26.02 -26.36
C CYS A 14 24.96 -25.90 -26.77
N LEU A 15 24.33 -27.05 -27.02
CA LEU A 15 22.89 -27.19 -27.05
C LEU A 15 22.38 -26.94 -25.62
N SER A 16 22.37 -25.68 -25.19
CA SER A 16 21.57 -25.27 -24.04
C SER A 16 20.12 -25.38 -24.49
N SER A 17 19.57 -26.58 -24.33
CA SER A 17 18.14 -26.83 -24.43
C SER A 17 17.44 -25.86 -23.47
N PHE A 18 16.96 -24.75 -24.02
CA PHE A 18 15.85 -24.01 -23.45
C PHE A 18 14.71 -25.02 -23.39
N MET A 19 14.58 -25.71 -22.25
CA MET A 19 13.33 -26.35 -21.89
C MET A 19 12.35 -25.19 -21.72
N ILE A 20 11.64 -24.89 -22.79
CA ILE A 20 10.43 -24.10 -22.75
C ILE A 20 9.55 -24.84 -21.75
N MET A 21 9.48 -24.34 -20.52
CA MET A 21 8.49 -24.79 -19.54
C MET A 21 7.15 -24.42 -20.17
N GLN A 22 6.52 -25.38 -20.84
CA GLN A 22 5.14 -25.25 -21.24
C GLN A 22 4.36 -25.15 -19.93
N ALA A 23 3.89 -23.94 -19.62
CA ALA A 23 2.87 -23.75 -18.61
C ALA A 23 1.63 -24.47 -19.14
N ASN A 24 1.47 -25.74 -18.76
CA ASN A 24 0.26 -26.48 -19.05
C ASN A 24 -0.89 -25.71 -18.40
N ALA A 25 -1.71 -25.08 -19.23
CA ALA A 25 -2.92 -24.41 -18.76
C ALA A 25 -3.74 -25.43 -17.97
N LEU A 26 -4.03 -25.12 -16.70
CA LEU A 26 -4.85 -25.99 -15.86
C LEU A 26 -6.24 -26.11 -16.49
N LYS A 27 -6.79 -27.34 -16.48
CA LYS A 27 -8.18 -27.58 -16.88
C LYS A 27 -9.14 -26.86 -15.93
N GLU A 28 -10.29 -26.44 -16.44
CA GLU A 28 -11.34 -25.85 -15.61
C GLU A 28 -11.96 -26.90 -14.68
N CYS A 29 -12.17 -26.55 -13.41
CA CYS A 29 -12.77 -27.44 -12.43
C CYS A 29 -14.21 -27.79 -12.83
N GLN A 30 -14.52 -29.08 -12.99
CA GLN A 30 -15.88 -29.55 -13.26
C GLN A 30 -16.61 -29.95 -11.97
N ASN A 31 -15.86 -30.33 -10.94
CA ASN A 31 -16.36 -30.71 -9.62
C ASN A 31 -15.26 -30.53 -8.55
N ASP A 32 -15.60 -30.75 -7.28
CA ASP A 32 -14.65 -30.56 -6.18
C ASP A 32 -13.50 -31.59 -6.17
N GLN A 33 -13.67 -32.78 -6.76
CA GLN A 33 -12.56 -33.75 -6.86
C GLN A 33 -11.44 -33.24 -7.77
N ASP A 34 -11.78 -32.42 -8.77
CA ASP A 34 -10.76 -31.80 -9.62
C ASP A 34 -9.83 -30.89 -8.81
N LYS A 35 -10.32 -30.22 -7.76
CA LYS A 35 -9.51 -29.33 -6.91
C LYS A 35 -8.43 -30.09 -6.15
N ILE A 36 -8.65 -31.37 -5.85
CA ILE A 36 -7.64 -32.26 -5.26
C ILE A 36 -6.54 -32.52 -6.30
N SER A 37 -6.91 -32.94 -7.51
CA SER A 37 -5.96 -33.30 -8.57
C SER A 37 -5.24 -32.12 -9.23
N GLY A 38 -5.83 -30.92 -9.19
CA GLY A 38 -5.38 -29.74 -9.89
C GLY A 38 -6.38 -29.25 -10.94
N CYS A 39 -6.88 -28.02 -10.78
CA CYS A 39 -7.75 -27.36 -11.75
C CYS A 39 -7.79 -25.84 -11.53
N ILE A 40 -8.42 -25.10 -12.44
CA ILE A 40 -8.74 -23.68 -12.26
C ILE A 40 -10.25 -23.51 -12.13
N ALA A 41 -10.70 -22.96 -11.00
CA ALA A 41 -12.10 -22.60 -10.82
C ALA A 41 -12.32 -21.24 -11.46
N LYS A 42 -13.37 -21.10 -12.27
CA LYS A 42 -13.72 -19.84 -12.94
C LYS A 42 -15.15 -19.46 -12.59
N ALA A 43 -15.42 -18.17 -12.52
CA ALA A 43 -16.77 -17.63 -12.48
C ALA A 43 -16.93 -16.56 -13.55
N TYR A 44 -18.15 -16.43 -14.05
CA TYR A 44 -18.51 -15.51 -15.11
C TYR A 44 -19.63 -14.58 -14.62
N ASP A 45 -19.65 -13.34 -15.10
CA ASP A 45 -20.71 -12.37 -14.83
C ASP A 45 -22.02 -12.72 -15.57
N GLU A 46 -23.04 -11.86 -15.43
CA GLU A 46 -24.34 -12.03 -16.10
C GLU A 46 -24.28 -11.94 -17.63
N ASN A 47 -23.23 -11.33 -18.17
CA ASN A 47 -22.98 -11.19 -19.60
C ASN A 47 -22.10 -12.32 -20.16
N GLY A 48 -21.61 -13.21 -19.29
CA GLY A 48 -20.73 -14.33 -19.64
C GLY A 48 -19.24 -13.96 -19.70
N ASN A 49 -18.84 -12.78 -19.24
CA ASN A 49 -17.43 -12.41 -19.15
C ASN A 49 -16.79 -13.03 -17.91
N LEU A 50 -15.52 -13.42 -18.00
CA LEU A 50 -14.76 -13.96 -16.87
C LEU A 50 -14.62 -12.90 -15.77
N SER A 51 -15.15 -13.16 -14.59
CA SER A 51 -15.07 -12.24 -13.44
C SER A 51 -14.04 -12.69 -12.41
N TYR A 52 -13.69 -13.98 -12.40
CA TYR A 52 -12.85 -14.58 -11.38
C TYR A 52 -12.18 -15.87 -11.85
N GLU A 53 -10.91 -16.07 -11.50
CA GLU A 53 -10.24 -17.37 -11.63
C GLU A 53 -9.36 -17.70 -10.41
N THR A 54 -9.35 -18.96 -9.99
CA THR A 54 -8.47 -19.44 -8.91
C THR A 54 -7.95 -20.83 -9.20
N PRO A 55 -6.63 -21.01 -9.31
CA PRO A 55 -6.05 -22.33 -9.42
C PRO A 55 -6.04 -23.04 -8.06
N TYR A 56 -6.46 -24.31 -8.07
CA TYR A 56 -6.49 -25.20 -6.92
C TYR A 56 -5.55 -26.38 -7.13
N GLN A 57 -4.94 -26.84 -6.05
CA GLN A 57 -4.20 -28.10 -5.97
C GLN A 57 -4.32 -28.65 -4.55
N ASN A 58 -4.51 -29.96 -4.39
CA ASN A 58 -4.71 -30.61 -3.08
C ASN A 58 -5.84 -29.95 -2.26
N ASP A 59 -6.93 -29.56 -2.94
CA ASP A 59 -8.10 -28.91 -2.35
C ASP A 59 -7.79 -27.53 -1.71
N LYS A 60 -6.71 -26.88 -2.16
CA LYS A 60 -6.27 -25.58 -1.67
C LYS A 60 -5.91 -24.65 -2.82
N ALA A 61 -6.17 -23.36 -2.66
CA ALA A 61 -5.71 -22.36 -3.63
C ALA A 61 -4.18 -22.42 -3.76
N GLN A 62 -3.68 -22.46 -5.00
CA GLN A 62 -2.27 -22.63 -5.32
C GLN A 62 -1.95 -21.90 -6.63
N GLY A 63 -1.12 -20.86 -6.57
CA GLY A 63 -0.83 -19.99 -7.70
C GLY A 63 -1.54 -18.64 -7.57
N ILE A 64 -1.84 -17.99 -8.69
CA ILE A 64 -2.40 -16.63 -8.69
C ILE A 64 -3.92 -16.71 -8.84
N GLN A 65 -4.65 -16.28 -7.80
CA GLN A 65 -6.07 -15.96 -7.91
C GLN A 65 -6.22 -14.60 -8.59
N LYS A 66 -7.20 -14.44 -9.48
CA LYS A 66 -7.46 -13.19 -10.19
C LYS A 66 -8.93 -12.82 -10.19
N TYR A 67 -9.17 -11.51 -10.20
CA TYR A 67 -10.47 -10.87 -10.36
C TYR A 67 -10.41 -9.92 -11.55
N TYR A 68 -11.51 -9.77 -12.25
CA TYR A 68 -11.59 -8.96 -13.46
C TYR A 68 -12.77 -8.00 -13.41
N TYR A 69 -12.56 -6.82 -13.94
CA TYR A 69 -13.62 -5.86 -14.23
C TYR A 69 -14.54 -6.38 -15.34
N GLU A 70 -15.73 -5.79 -15.45
CA GLU A 70 -16.70 -6.11 -16.52
C GLU A 70 -16.12 -5.87 -17.94
N ASN A 71 -15.17 -4.95 -18.06
CA ASN A 71 -14.45 -4.68 -19.32
C ASN A 71 -13.38 -5.74 -19.67
N GLY A 72 -13.17 -6.74 -18.79
CA GLY A 72 -12.20 -7.81 -18.93
C GLY A 72 -10.78 -7.48 -18.45
N ASN A 73 -10.52 -6.25 -18.00
CA ASN A 73 -9.23 -5.87 -17.43
C ASN A 73 -9.05 -6.51 -16.05
N LEU A 74 -7.80 -6.83 -15.71
CA LEU A 74 -7.44 -7.38 -14.41
C LEU A 74 -7.71 -6.33 -13.32
N GLU A 75 -8.51 -6.69 -12.33
CA GLU A 75 -8.81 -5.85 -11.16
C GLU A 75 -7.87 -6.16 -10.01
N TYR A 76 -7.66 -7.44 -9.72
CA TYR A 76 -6.87 -7.87 -8.57
C TYR A 76 -6.18 -9.21 -8.83
N GLU A 77 -4.96 -9.38 -8.32
CA GLU A 77 -4.25 -10.65 -8.28
C GLU A 77 -3.74 -10.96 -6.88
N ILE A 78 -3.89 -12.20 -6.43
CA ILE A 78 -3.45 -12.67 -5.11
C ILE A 78 -2.63 -13.94 -5.27
N PRO A 79 -1.34 -13.94 -4.89
CA PRO A 79 -0.56 -15.15 -4.87
C PRO A 79 -0.93 -16.01 -3.65
N TYR A 80 -1.33 -17.24 -3.90
CA TYR A 80 -1.64 -18.26 -2.90
C TYR A 80 -0.61 -19.40 -2.94
N GLN A 81 -0.22 -19.86 -1.77
CA GLN A 81 0.55 -21.09 -1.57
C GLN A 81 -0.12 -21.92 -0.48
N ASN A 82 -0.52 -23.15 -0.81
CA ASN A 82 -1.20 -24.07 0.11
C ASN A 82 -2.41 -23.45 0.81
N GLY A 83 -3.23 -22.70 0.06
CA GLY A 83 -4.46 -22.09 0.54
C GLY A 83 -4.26 -20.81 1.35
N LYS A 84 -3.02 -20.30 1.45
CA LYS A 84 -2.70 -19.04 2.15
C LYS A 84 -2.12 -18.00 1.21
N ALA A 85 -2.49 -16.74 1.37
CA ALA A 85 -1.89 -15.64 0.65
C ALA A 85 -0.39 -15.54 1.02
N GLN A 86 0.47 -15.53 0.00
CA GLN A 86 1.92 -15.59 0.12
C GLN A 86 2.59 -14.89 -1.07
N GLY A 87 3.21 -13.74 -0.81
CA GLY A 87 3.78 -12.87 -1.85
C GLY A 87 3.08 -11.52 -1.92
N VAL A 88 3.22 -10.79 -3.02
CA VAL A 88 2.61 -9.47 -3.20
C VAL A 88 1.33 -9.60 -4.00
N ALA A 89 0.18 -9.32 -3.37
CA ALA A 89 -1.07 -9.12 -4.07
C ALA A 89 -1.08 -7.73 -4.73
N ARG A 90 -1.68 -7.62 -5.91
CA ARG A 90 -1.77 -6.36 -6.65
C ARG A 90 -3.21 -6.04 -7.03
N GLY A 91 -3.58 -4.79 -6.87
CA GLY A 91 -4.81 -4.24 -7.42
C GLY A 91 -4.50 -3.24 -8.52
N TYR A 92 -5.39 -3.14 -9.49
CA TYR A 92 -5.25 -2.27 -10.65
C TYR A 92 -6.49 -1.41 -10.81
N TYR A 93 -6.32 -0.23 -11.38
CA TYR A 93 -7.42 0.58 -11.87
C TYR A 93 -8.01 -0.04 -13.14
N GLU A 94 -9.24 0.35 -13.51
CA GLU A 94 -9.87 -0.12 -14.75
C GLU A 94 -9.06 0.18 -16.02
N ASN A 95 -8.21 1.21 -15.99
CA ASN A 95 -7.28 1.55 -17.08
C ASN A 95 -6.04 0.64 -17.15
N GLY A 96 -5.89 -0.32 -16.22
CA GLY A 96 -4.77 -1.24 -16.11
C GLY A 96 -3.57 -0.74 -15.30
N ASN A 97 -3.58 0.51 -14.83
CA ASN A 97 -2.51 1.04 -14.01
C ASN A 97 -2.54 0.42 -12.61
N LEU A 98 -1.36 0.21 -12.04
CA LEU A 98 -1.22 -0.35 -10.69
C LEU A 98 -1.84 0.61 -9.67
N GLN A 99 -2.77 0.11 -8.87
CA GLN A 99 -3.46 0.85 -7.82
C GLN A 99 -2.87 0.55 -6.44
N GLN A 100 -2.51 -0.70 -6.18
CA GLN A 100 -2.10 -1.13 -4.85
C GLN A 100 -1.17 -2.34 -4.91
N GLU A 101 -0.21 -2.39 -3.99
CA GLU A 101 0.61 -3.56 -3.68
C GLU A 101 0.47 -3.92 -2.21
N THR A 102 0.14 -5.18 -1.93
CA THR A 102 -0.13 -5.66 -0.57
C THR A 102 0.67 -6.92 -0.28
N PRO A 103 1.74 -6.83 0.52
CA PRO A 103 2.60 -7.99 0.78
C PRO A 103 2.02 -8.88 1.89
N TYR A 104 1.88 -10.16 1.58
CA TYR A 104 1.39 -11.20 2.47
C TYR A 104 2.46 -12.25 2.76
N GLN A 105 2.48 -12.71 4.01
CA GLN A 105 3.18 -13.91 4.44
C GLN A 105 2.23 -14.75 5.29
N ASN A 106 1.82 -15.92 4.80
CA ASN A 106 0.85 -16.80 5.46
C ASN A 106 -0.43 -16.08 5.91
N ASP A 107 -1.13 -15.42 4.98
CA ASP A 107 -2.35 -14.62 5.20
C ASP A 107 -2.20 -13.33 6.03
N LYS A 108 -0.99 -13.02 6.51
CA LYS A 108 -0.73 -11.80 7.29
C LYS A 108 0.01 -10.77 6.46
N LEU A 109 -0.34 -9.50 6.62
CA LEU A 109 0.44 -8.40 6.05
C LEU A 109 1.85 -8.38 6.63
N GLN A 110 2.85 -8.37 5.76
CA GLN A 110 4.26 -8.38 6.14
C GLN A 110 5.10 -7.64 5.12
N GLY A 111 5.65 -6.49 5.50
CA GLY A 111 6.38 -5.59 4.60
C GLY A 111 5.64 -4.29 4.35
N ILE A 112 5.96 -3.60 3.26
CA ILE A 112 5.39 -2.28 2.95
C ILE A 112 4.21 -2.43 2.00
N LYS A 113 3.02 -2.09 2.47
CA LYS A 113 1.84 -1.91 1.61
C LYS A 113 1.97 -0.56 0.91
N ARG A 114 1.71 -0.51 -0.40
CA ARG A 114 1.74 0.72 -1.20
C ARG A 114 0.43 0.92 -1.93
N GLY A 115 -0.01 2.17 -2.03
CA GLY A 115 -1.06 2.58 -2.94
C GLY A 115 -0.54 3.68 -3.87
N TYR A 116 -1.09 3.72 -5.07
CA TYR A 116 -0.67 4.64 -6.13
C TYR A 116 -1.89 5.44 -6.61
N TYR A 117 -1.65 6.63 -7.13
CA TYR A 117 -2.63 7.38 -7.91
C TYR A 117 -2.77 6.78 -9.32
N GLU A 118 -3.84 7.12 -10.04
CA GLU A 118 -4.04 6.65 -11.41
C GLU A 118 -2.92 7.05 -12.37
N ASN A 119 -2.22 8.14 -12.11
CA ASN A 119 -1.05 8.58 -12.87
C ASN A 119 0.23 7.77 -12.57
N GLY A 120 0.17 6.82 -11.63
CA GLY A 120 1.29 5.96 -11.22
C GLY A 120 2.14 6.51 -10.07
N ASN A 121 1.91 7.75 -9.62
CA ASN A 121 2.64 8.31 -8.49
C ASN A 121 2.25 7.61 -7.19
N LEU A 122 3.22 7.44 -6.29
CA LEU A 122 2.97 6.85 -4.98
C LEU A 122 2.00 7.75 -4.20
N ARG A 123 0.94 7.16 -3.67
CA ARG A 123 -0.07 7.84 -2.84
C ARG A 123 0.17 7.61 -1.37
N TYR A 124 0.50 6.39 -0.99
CA TYR A 124 0.86 6.08 0.39
C TYR A 124 1.75 4.84 0.47
N GLU A 125 2.50 4.77 1.57
CA GLU A 125 3.19 3.55 1.98
C GLU A 125 3.01 3.31 3.49
N THR A 126 2.67 2.08 3.85
CA THR A 126 2.39 1.69 5.22
C THR A 126 3.20 0.43 5.57
N PRO A 127 4.12 0.50 6.55
CA PRO A 127 4.87 -0.66 6.97
C PRO A 127 4.02 -1.56 7.89
N TYR A 128 3.99 -2.85 7.58
CA TYR A 128 3.31 -3.89 8.34
C TYR A 128 4.28 -4.96 8.86
N GLN A 129 4.05 -5.41 10.08
CA GLN A 129 4.70 -6.56 10.68
C GLN A 129 3.64 -7.44 11.36
N ASN A 130 3.58 -8.73 11.00
CA ASN A 130 2.62 -9.70 11.54
C ASN A 130 1.15 -9.26 11.47
N GLY A 131 0.77 -8.56 10.41
CA GLY A 131 -0.59 -8.07 10.20
C GLY A 131 -0.89 -6.71 10.82
N LYS A 132 0.05 -6.09 11.55
CA LYS A 132 -0.12 -4.80 12.22
C LYS A 132 0.75 -3.71 11.61
N LYS A 133 0.29 -2.45 11.60
CA LYS A 133 1.11 -1.29 11.25
C LYS A 133 2.24 -1.15 12.27
N GLN A 134 3.47 -1.02 11.76
CA GLN A 134 4.69 -0.91 12.55
C GLN A 134 5.72 -0.04 11.83
N GLY A 135 5.99 1.15 12.34
CA GLY A 135 6.87 2.14 11.70
C GLY A 135 6.09 3.38 11.24
N VAL A 136 6.64 4.14 10.30
CA VAL A 136 6.02 5.39 9.83
C VAL A 136 5.23 5.13 8.56
N GLU A 137 3.93 5.37 8.61
CA GLU A 137 3.09 5.50 7.43
C GLU A 137 3.30 6.87 6.79
N LYS A 138 3.39 6.90 5.47
CA LYS A 138 3.55 8.14 4.71
C LYS A 138 2.47 8.24 3.65
N GLY A 139 1.92 9.43 3.50
CA GLY A 139 1.07 9.81 2.38
C GLY A 139 1.71 10.90 1.57
N TYR A 140 1.38 10.94 0.28
CA TYR A 140 1.95 11.88 -0.67
C TYR A 140 0.83 12.49 -1.48
N TYR A 141 0.98 13.78 -1.81
CA TYR A 141 0.17 14.45 -2.82
C TYR A 141 0.41 13.84 -4.20
N GLU A 142 -0.52 14.12 -5.13
CA GLU A 142 -0.43 13.61 -6.49
C GLU A 142 0.82 14.10 -7.25
N ASN A 143 1.38 15.25 -6.85
CA ASN A 143 2.64 15.77 -7.39
C ASN A 143 3.90 15.07 -6.82
N GLY A 144 3.74 14.13 -5.87
CA GLY A 144 4.81 13.38 -5.22
C GLY A 144 5.36 14.00 -3.94
N ASN A 145 4.93 15.20 -3.55
CA ASN A 145 5.34 15.83 -2.30
C ASN A 145 4.69 15.11 -1.12
N LEU A 146 5.42 15.03 -0.01
CA LEU A 146 4.94 14.40 1.22
C LEU A 146 3.74 15.19 1.77
N GLU A 147 2.65 14.50 2.07
CA GLU A 147 1.41 15.06 2.64
C GLU A 147 1.36 14.82 4.15
N TYR A 148 1.71 13.61 4.60
CA TYR A 148 1.73 13.28 6.02
C TYR A 148 2.71 12.18 6.39
N GLU A 149 3.07 12.16 7.67
CA GLU A 149 3.80 11.08 8.33
C GLU A 149 3.09 10.70 9.63
N ILE A 150 2.74 9.43 9.81
CA ILE A 150 2.06 8.93 11.01
C ILE A 150 2.88 7.77 11.58
N PRO A 151 3.50 7.92 12.75
CA PRO A 151 4.25 6.85 13.39
C PRO A 151 3.29 5.89 14.10
N TYR A 152 3.41 4.60 13.79
CA TYR A 152 2.65 3.49 14.36
C TYR A 152 3.53 2.51 15.12
N GLN A 153 2.99 1.99 16.22
CA GLN A 153 3.49 0.85 16.96
C GLN A 153 2.30 -0.06 17.31
N ASP A 154 2.32 -1.32 16.84
CA ASP A 154 1.24 -2.28 17.09
C ASP A 154 -0.17 -1.74 16.72
N ASP A 155 -0.32 -1.18 15.52
CA ASP A 155 -1.54 -0.51 15.01
C ASP A 155 -1.92 0.81 15.68
N LYS A 156 -1.19 1.25 16.71
CA LYS A 156 -1.49 2.49 17.44
C LYS A 156 -0.56 3.61 17.05
N ARG A 157 -1.10 4.83 16.89
CA ARG A 157 -0.29 6.03 16.70
C ARG A 157 0.56 6.28 17.95
N GLN A 158 1.86 6.41 17.74
CA GLN A 158 2.86 6.54 18.79
C GLN A 158 4.03 7.40 18.30
N GLY A 159 4.10 8.65 18.75
CA GLY A 159 5.08 9.63 18.30
C GLY A 159 4.43 10.90 17.76
N ILE A 160 5.15 11.66 16.93
CA ILE A 160 4.64 12.91 16.36
C ILE A 160 4.10 12.61 14.96
N GLU A 161 2.79 12.76 14.80
CA GLU A 161 2.14 12.85 13.50
C GLU A 161 2.44 14.21 12.88
N LYS A 162 2.75 14.24 11.58
CA LYS A 162 3.04 15.46 10.83
C LYS A 162 2.16 15.54 9.59
N GLY A 163 1.65 16.73 9.33
CA GLY A 163 1.01 17.08 8.06
C GLY A 163 1.79 18.22 7.40
N TYR A 164 1.82 18.22 6.07
CA TYR A 164 2.57 19.17 5.25
C TYR A 164 1.63 19.83 4.25
N TYR A 165 1.95 21.06 3.85
CA TYR A 165 1.35 21.70 2.69
C TYR A 165 1.92 21.10 1.41
N GLU A 166 1.22 21.30 0.29
CA GLU A 166 1.66 20.83 -1.03
C GLU A 166 3.03 21.39 -1.45
N ASN A 167 3.41 22.57 -0.94
CA ASN A 167 4.74 23.16 -1.16
C ASN A 167 5.88 22.51 -0.33
N GLY A 168 5.54 21.53 0.52
CA GLY A 168 6.47 20.81 1.40
C GLY A 168 6.69 21.46 2.77
N ASN A 169 6.14 22.64 3.03
CA ASN A 169 6.23 23.26 4.36
C ASN A 169 5.35 22.53 5.35
N LEU A 170 5.83 22.43 6.59
CA LEU A 170 5.10 21.79 7.67
C LEU A 170 3.81 22.56 7.95
N GLN A 171 2.68 21.85 7.99
CA GLN A 171 1.36 22.40 8.29
C GLN A 171 0.98 22.16 9.75
N GLN A 172 1.23 20.95 10.25
CA GLN A 172 0.87 20.58 11.61
C GLN A 172 1.79 19.52 12.20
N GLU A 173 1.91 19.53 13.53
CA GLU A 173 2.54 18.47 14.32
C GLU A 173 1.66 18.12 15.51
N THR A 174 1.33 16.84 15.66
CA THR A 174 0.46 16.35 16.75
C THR A 174 1.14 15.19 17.47
N PRO A 175 1.50 15.33 18.76
CA PRO A 175 2.04 14.22 19.53
C PRO A 175 0.94 13.25 19.94
N TYR A 176 1.14 11.97 19.64
CA TYR A 176 0.26 10.85 19.96
C TYR A 176 0.95 9.84 20.89
N GLN A 177 0.18 9.34 21.85
CA GLN A 177 0.54 8.21 22.70
C GLN A 177 -0.63 7.23 22.75
N ASN A 178 -0.43 6.01 22.23
CA ASN A 178 -1.48 4.99 22.12
C ASN A 178 -2.79 5.52 21.51
N ASP A 179 -2.71 6.09 20.32
CA ASP A 179 -3.82 6.70 19.55
C ASP A 179 -4.40 8.00 20.11
N LYS A 180 -3.99 8.44 21.29
CA LYS A 180 -4.47 9.67 21.91
C LYS A 180 -3.51 10.84 21.74
N ALA A 181 -4.03 11.99 21.34
CA ALA A 181 -3.28 13.24 21.30
C ALA A 181 -2.88 13.64 22.73
N GLN A 182 -1.59 13.84 22.94
CA GLN A 182 -0.98 14.07 24.26
C GLN A 182 0.23 14.99 24.12
N GLY A 183 0.11 16.24 24.58
CA GLY A 183 1.18 17.23 24.50
C GLY A 183 0.78 18.46 23.69
N ILE A 184 1.76 19.14 23.10
CA ILE A 184 1.54 20.38 22.36
C ILE A 184 1.39 20.07 20.88
N GLN A 185 0.19 20.23 20.35
CA GLN A 185 -0.07 20.30 18.92
C GLN A 185 0.32 21.69 18.40
N LYS A 186 0.93 21.74 17.23
CA LYS A 186 1.32 22.97 16.56
C LYS A 186 0.73 23.05 15.17
N TYR A 187 0.35 24.26 14.78
CA TYR A 187 -0.07 24.58 13.42
C TYR A 187 0.76 25.73 12.90
N TYR A 188 1.05 25.68 11.61
CA TYR A 188 1.88 26.65 10.91
C TYR A 188 1.11 27.21 9.72
N TYR A 189 1.45 28.43 9.32
CA TYR A 189 1.02 28.98 8.04
C TYR A 189 1.84 28.37 6.90
N GLU A 190 1.37 28.52 5.68
CA GLU A 190 2.03 27.99 4.48
C GLU A 190 3.43 28.57 4.25
N ASN A 191 3.74 29.75 4.80
CA ASN A 191 5.08 30.35 4.77
C ASN A 191 6.05 29.76 5.84
N GLY A 192 5.57 28.83 6.68
CA GLY A 192 6.33 28.19 7.76
C GLY A 192 6.24 28.88 9.12
N ASP A 193 5.59 30.05 9.23
CA ASP A 193 5.44 30.73 10.51
C ASP A 193 4.47 29.97 11.42
N LEU A 194 4.81 29.85 12.70
CA LEU A 194 3.90 29.26 13.69
C LEU A 194 2.60 30.09 13.75
N MET A 195 1.46 29.42 13.60
CA MET A 195 0.15 30.03 13.71
C MET A 195 -0.35 29.95 15.16
N LEU A 196 -0.42 28.73 15.70
CA LEU A 196 -0.95 28.48 17.03
C LEU A 196 -0.42 27.18 17.65
N GLU A 197 -0.54 27.08 18.97
CA GLU A 197 -0.26 25.90 19.76
C GLU A 197 -1.51 25.51 20.56
N ILE A 198 -1.84 24.22 20.61
CA ILE A 198 -2.93 23.66 21.42
C ILE A 198 -2.36 22.55 22.31
N VAL A 199 -2.65 22.62 23.60
CA VAL A 199 -2.27 21.59 24.57
C VAL A 199 -3.36 20.55 24.66
N TYR A 200 -3.03 19.31 24.30
CA TYR A 200 -3.89 18.14 24.43
C TYR A 200 -3.50 17.27 25.61
N LYS A 201 -4.52 16.68 26.24
CA LYS A 201 -4.37 15.59 27.20
C LYS A 201 -5.47 14.57 26.97
N ASP A 202 -5.09 13.34 26.65
CA ASP A 202 -6.04 12.25 26.34
C ASP A 202 -7.11 12.69 25.32
N ASP A 203 -6.69 13.26 24.19
CA ASP A 203 -7.55 13.81 23.12
C ASP A 203 -8.37 15.07 23.49
N ALA A 204 -8.36 15.51 24.74
CA ALA A 204 -9.03 16.74 25.15
C ALA A 204 -8.11 17.95 24.94
N ALA A 205 -8.55 18.94 24.15
CA ALA A 205 -7.91 20.26 24.06
C ALA A 205 -8.10 21.01 25.39
N ILE A 206 -7.02 21.26 26.11
CA ILE A 206 -7.02 21.88 27.45
C ILE A 206 -6.85 23.38 27.36
N SER A 207 -5.99 23.84 26.47
CA SER A 207 -5.69 25.26 26.28
C SER A 207 -5.05 25.49 24.93
N GLY A 208 -5.03 26.73 24.46
CA GLY A 208 -4.25 27.07 23.27
C GLY A 208 -3.91 28.55 23.24
N LYS A 209 -2.97 28.90 22.36
CA LYS A 209 -2.57 30.29 22.11
C LYS A 209 -2.13 30.44 20.66
N CYS A 210 -2.36 31.60 20.10
CA CYS A 210 -1.73 32.02 18.85
C CYS A 210 -0.25 32.34 19.08
N ALA A 211 0.55 32.35 18.01
CA ALA A 211 1.97 32.67 18.08
C ALA A 211 2.25 34.10 18.61
N ASN A 212 1.34 35.04 18.39
CA ASN A 212 1.40 36.40 18.98
C ASN A 212 1.07 36.44 20.49
N GLY A 213 0.80 35.29 21.12
CA GLY A 213 0.49 35.18 22.54
C GLY A 213 -1.00 35.32 22.90
N LYS A 214 -1.89 35.62 21.94
CA LYS A 214 -3.34 35.67 22.14
C LYS A 214 -3.84 34.30 22.62
N LYS A 215 -4.37 34.22 23.84
CA LYS A 215 -4.94 32.99 24.40
C LYS A 215 -6.24 32.63 23.69
N LEU A 216 -6.42 31.35 23.40
CA LEU A 216 -7.65 30.82 22.84
C LEU A 216 -8.67 30.60 23.96
N THR A 217 -9.93 30.96 23.70
CA THR A 217 -11.05 30.72 24.61
C THR A 217 -11.56 29.29 24.41
N SER A 218 -12.40 28.79 25.32
CA SER A 218 -13.07 27.49 25.14
C SER A 218 -13.92 27.44 23.87
N ALA A 219 -14.51 28.57 23.46
CA ALA A 219 -15.26 28.66 22.20
C ALA A 219 -14.33 28.52 20.98
N HIS A 220 -13.15 29.14 20.99
CA HIS A 220 -12.17 28.95 19.92
C HIS A 220 -11.73 27.49 19.81
N LEU A 221 -11.45 26.82 20.95
CA LEU A 221 -11.04 25.42 20.96
C LEU A 221 -12.17 24.49 20.47
N HIS A 222 -13.41 24.73 20.90
CA HIS A 222 -14.58 23.96 20.45
C HIS A 222 -14.81 24.09 18.94
N ASN A 223 -14.73 25.31 18.41
CA ASN A 223 -14.87 25.56 16.97
C ASN A 223 -13.75 24.85 16.20
N PHE A 224 -12.52 24.96 16.67
CA PHE A 224 -11.37 24.28 16.07
C PHE A 224 -11.56 22.77 15.96
N THR A 225 -12.01 22.12 17.03
CA THR A 225 -12.26 20.67 17.04
C THR A 225 -13.38 20.24 16.10
N ASN A 226 -14.27 21.15 15.70
CA ASN A 226 -15.35 20.90 14.76
C ASN A 226 -14.98 21.24 13.30
N GLY A 227 -13.72 21.60 13.04
CA GLY A 227 -13.24 21.97 11.71
C GLY A 227 -13.44 23.44 11.34
N ASP A 228 -13.97 24.26 12.26
CA ASP A 228 -14.02 25.71 12.05
C ASP A 228 -12.63 26.31 12.32
N GLY A 229 -12.15 27.14 11.39
CA GLY A 229 -10.86 27.81 11.54
C GLY A 229 -10.80 28.73 12.77
N VAL A 230 -9.61 28.88 13.35
CA VAL A 230 -9.34 29.86 14.41
C VAL A 230 -8.60 31.06 13.83
N SER A 231 -9.14 32.26 14.03
CA SER A 231 -8.47 33.49 13.62
C SER A 231 -7.50 33.98 14.69
N CYS A 232 -6.21 33.92 14.35
CA CYS A 232 -5.11 34.42 15.16
C CYS A 232 -4.72 35.89 14.86
N ASN A 233 -5.50 36.55 14.01
CA ASN A 233 -5.44 37.99 13.78
C ASN A 233 -6.04 38.79 14.95
#